data_AF-A0A836H8N1-F1
#
_entry.id   AF-A0A836H8N1-F1
#
_cell.length_a   1.000
_cell.length_b   1.000
_cell.length_c   1.000
_cell.angle_alpha   90.00
_cell.angle_beta   90.00
_cell.angle_gamma   90.00
#
_symmetry.space_group_name_H-M   'P 1'
#
loop_
_entity.id
_entity.type
_entity.pdbx_description
1 polymer ?
#
loop_
_entity_poly.entity_id
_entity_poly.type
_entity_poly.pdbx_seq_one_letter_code
_entity_poly.pdbx_strand_id
1 'polypeptide(L)'
;MKKYIGRQLRPSQLAAELLPPDQMWCAVCHQAIDRQRFREHAATLGHRLGRKKMTKLKYISLNMWERHRGASLDCESAHEGSIDEEFARYQADQRRREKTLVEAAWCPSRTPSSHDLP
;
A
#
# COMPACT_ATOMS: atom_id res chain seq x y z
N MET A 1 -32.60 -0.28 6.66
CA MET A 1 -31.66 -1.37 6.30
C MET A 1 -30.81 -0.91 5.12
N LYS A 2 -29.51 -0.64 5.32
CA LYS A 2 -28.62 -0.17 4.25
C LYS A 2 -28.05 -1.37 3.48
N LYS A 3 -28.14 -1.29 2.15
CA LYS A 3 -27.88 -2.37 1.18
C LYS A 3 -26.38 -2.69 1.09
N TYR A 4 -25.92 -3.72 1.79
CA TYR A 4 -24.62 -4.35 1.58
C TYR A 4 -24.69 -5.27 0.35
N ILE A 5 -24.62 -4.68 -0.85
CA ILE A 5 -24.57 -5.46 -2.09
C ILE A 5 -23.17 -5.28 -2.69
N GLY A 6 -22.31 -6.28 -2.46
CA GLY A 6 -21.21 -6.59 -3.38
C GLY A 6 -19.83 -5.97 -3.14
N ARG A 7 -19.60 -5.17 -2.08
CA ARG A 7 -18.23 -4.76 -1.69
C ARG A 7 -17.87 -5.35 -0.34
N GLN A 8 -16.91 -6.27 -0.32
CA GLN A 8 -16.34 -6.79 0.92
C GLN A 8 -15.56 -5.66 1.58
N LEU A 9 -16.18 -5.01 2.57
CA LEU A 9 -15.53 -3.92 3.30
C LEU A 9 -14.33 -4.48 4.06
N ARG A 10 -13.25 -3.70 4.11
CA ARG A 10 -12.12 -4.02 4.98
C ARG A 10 -12.60 -4.00 6.44
N PRO A 11 -12.03 -4.82 7.34
CA PRO A 11 -12.46 -4.87 8.74
C PRO A 11 -12.53 -3.50 9.44
N SER A 12 -11.65 -2.55 9.11
CA SER A 12 -11.68 -1.18 9.62
C SER A 12 -12.88 -0.35 9.11
N GLN A 13 -13.27 -0.54 7.85
CA GLN A 13 -14.43 0.13 7.26
C GLN A 13 -15.73 -0.44 7.82
N LEU A 14 -15.80 -1.76 7.96
CA LEU A 14 -16.91 -2.44 8.61
C LEU A 14 -17.06 -1.98 10.07
N ALA A 15 -15.94 -1.86 10.79
CA ALA A 15 -15.97 -1.38 12.16
C ALA A 15 -16.43 0.10 12.27
N ALA A 16 -16.10 0.96 11.30
CA ALA A 16 -16.61 2.33 11.28
C ALA A 16 -18.14 2.42 11.13
N GLU A 17 -18.77 1.43 10.48
CA GLU A 17 -20.23 1.38 10.32
C GLU A 17 -20.95 0.73 11.49
N LEU A 18 -20.29 -0.22 12.17
CA LEU A 18 -20.90 -1.02 13.23
C LEU A 18 -20.63 -0.50 14.64
N LEU A 19 -19.53 0.23 14.85
CA LEU A 19 -19.15 0.67 16.18
C LEU A 19 -19.99 1.85 16.68
N PRO A 20 -20.34 1.85 17.97
CA PRO A 20 -20.88 3.02 18.65
C PRO A 20 -19.95 4.25 18.49
N PRO A 21 -20.49 5.49 18.52
CA PRO A 21 -19.73 6.72 18.25
C PRO A 21 -18.64 7.02 19.28
N ASP A 22 -18.77 6.49 20.50
CA ASP A 22 -17.78 6.55 21.58
C ASP A 22 -16.62 5.56 21.40
N GLN A 23 -16.75 4.62 20.47
CA GLN A 23 -15.73 3.61 20.20
C GLN A 23 -15.00 3.88 18.89
N MET A 24 -13.83 3.26 18.76
CA MET A 24 -13.03 3.24 17.55
C MET A 24 -12.33 1.89 17.39
N TRP A 25 -12.09 1.51 16.15
CA TRP A 25 -11.36 0.28 15.83
C TRP A 25 -9.86 0.51 15.87
N CYS A 26 -9.15 -0.28 16.67
CA CYS A 26 -7.69 -0.32 16.65
C CYS A 26 -7.20 -1.33 15.61
N ALA A 27 -6.63 -0.85 14.50
CA ALA A 27 -6.08 -1.71 13.45
C ALA A 27 -4.83 -2.51 13.88
N VAL A 28 -4.15 -2.09 14.95
CA VAL A 28 -2.96 -2.81 15.48
C VAL A 28 -3.39 -4.02 16.30
N CYS A 29 -4.41 -3.85 17.14
CA CYS A 29 -4.87 -4.87 18.08
C CYS A 29 -6.12 -5.62 17.60
N HIS A 30 -6.74 -5.19 16.50
CA HIS A 30 -7.98 -5.73 15.94
C HIS A 30 -9.11 -5.82 16.96
N GLN A 31 -9.36 -4.71 17.67
CA GLN A 31 -10.40 -4.63 18.70
C GLN A 31 -11.03 -3.24 18.74
N ALA A 32 -12.27 -3.18 19.23
CA ALA A 32 -12.97 -1.94 19.54
C ALA A 32 -12.44 -1.34 20.85
N ILE A 33 -12.17 -0.03 20.85
CA ILE A 33 -11.59 0.70 21.96
C ILE A 33 -12.37 2.00 22.17
N ASP A 34 -12.65 2.31 23.42
CA ASP A 34 -13.21 3.60 23.81
C ASP A 34 -12.25 4.72 23.39
N ARG A 35 -12.78 5.72 22.66
CA ARG A 35 -12.02 6.87 22.17
C ARG A 35 -11.34 7.64 23.29
N GLN A 36 -11.99 7.81 24.44
CA GLN A 36 -11.42 8.52 25.59
C GLN A 36 -10.20 7.79 26.15
N ARG A 37 -10.23 6.44 26.08
CA ARG A 37 -9.18 5.56 26.62
C ARG A 37 -8.16 5.12 25.57
N PHE A 38 -8.27 5.61 24.34
CA PHE A 38 -7.36 5.21 23.27
C PHE A 38 -5.90 5.51 23.60
N ARG A 39 -5.63 6.62 24.30
CA ARG A 39 -4.27 6.99 24.73
C ARG A 39 -3.67 5.98 25.69
N GLU A 40 -4.46 5.49 26.65
CA GLU A 40 -4.07 4.44 27.59
C GLU A 40 -3.82 3.11 26.85
N HIS A 41 -4.76 2.76 25.95
CA HIS A 41 -4.63 1.58 25.10
C HIS A 41 -3.33 1.61 24.27
N ALA A 42 -3.00 2.74 23.66
CA ALA A 42 -1.79 2.91 22.86
C ALA A 42 -0.50 2.79 23.70
N ALA A 43 -0.56 3.10 24.99
CA ALA A 43 0.56 2.96 25.93
C ALA A 43 0.78 1.51 26.40
N THR A 44 -0.19 0.62 26.22
CA THR A 44 -0.05 -0.80 26.61
C THR A 44 1.12 -1.46 25.90
N LEU A 45 1.77 -2.43 26.56
CA LEU A 45 2.88 -3.17 25.98
C LEU A 45 2.45 -3.92 24.72
N GLY A 46 1.28 -4.57 24.75
CA GLY A 46 0.72 -5.31 23.63
C GLY A 46 0.55 -4.44 22.38
N HIS A 47 -0.02 -3.24 22.53
CA HIS A 47 -0.18 -2.31 21.41
C HIS A 47 1.19 -1.88 20.83
N ARG A 48 2.14 -1.52 21.70
CA ARG A 48 3.49 -1.10 21.27
C ARG A 48 4.23 -2.21 20.51
N LEU A 49 4.14 -3.45 20.99
CA LEU A 49 4.74 -4.60 20.32
C LEU A 49 4.05 -4.90 18.98
N GLY A 50 2.72 -4.86 18.95
CA GLY A 50 1.95 -4.99 17.71
C GLY A 50 2.34 -3.94 16.67
N ARG A 51 2.47 -2.68 17.09
CA ARG A 51 2.89 -1.58 16.21
C ARG A 51 4.30 -1.79 15.66
N LYS A 52 5.26 -2.17 16.50
CA LYS A 52 6.63 -2.52 16.06
C LYS A 52 6.63 -3.66 15.04
N LYS A 53 5.85 -4.73 15.30
CA LYS A 53 5.70 -5.86 14.36
C LYS A 53 5.13 -5.39 13.03
N MET A 54 4.12 -4.52 13.05
CA MET A 54 3.50 -4.02 11.83
C MET A 54 4.43 -3.13 11.01
N THR A 55 5.17 -2.23 11.66
CA THR A 55 6.20 -1.44 10.99
C THR A 55 7.29 -2.33 10.37
N LYS A 56 7.75 -3.36 11.09
CA LYS A 56 8.73 -4.32 10.56
C LYS A 56 8.19 -5.06 9.33
N LEU A 57 6.95 -5.52 9.37
CA LEU A 57 6.32 -6.19 8.24
C LEU A 57 6.16 -5.25 7.04
N LYS A 58 5.73 -4.00 7.25
CA LYS A 58 5.70 -2.99 6.18
C LYS A 58 7.08 -2.84 5.52
N TYR A 59 8.13 -2.69 6.32
CA TYR A 59 9.49 -2.55 5.81
C TYR A 59 9.96 -3.78 5.01
N ILE A 60 9.67 -4.98 5.51
CA ILE A 60 10.00 -6.23 4.79
C ILE A 60 9.23 -6.32 3.47
N SER A 61 7.93 -6.04 3.48
CA SER A 61 7.11 -6.05 2.27
C SER A 61 7.61 -5.06 1.23
N LEU A 62 7.99 -3.85 1.66
CA LEU A 62 8.57 -2.83 0.79
C LEU A 62 9.95 -3.24 0.25
N ASN A 63 10.83 -3.81 1.08
CA ASN A 63 12.12 -4.35 0.62
C ASN A 63 11.96 -5.50 -0.38
N MET A 64 11.02 -6.41 -0.14
CA MET A 64 10.72 -7.48 -1.09
C MET A 64 10.16 -6.91 -2.40
N TRP A 65 9.33 -5.88 -2.31
CA TRP A 65 8.82 -5.18 -3.47
C TRP A 65 9.93 -4.53 -4.30
N GLU A 66 10.82 -3.79 -3.66
CA GLU A 66 12.00 -3.17 -4.29
C GLU A 66 12.86 -4.23 -5.00
N ARG A 67 13.19 -5.32 -4.29
CA ARG A 67 14.02 -6.41 -4.85
C ARG A 67 13.36 -7.16 -6.00
N HIS A 68 12.05 -7.40 -5.94
CA HIS A 68 11.34 -8.16 -6.97
C HIS A 68 10.89 -7.31 -8.16
N ARG A 69 10.71 -5.99 -8.00
CA ARG A 69 10.21 -5.10 -9.05
C ARG A 69 11.20 -4.05 -9.55
N GLY A 70 12.39 -3.92 -8.93
CA GLY A 70 13.45 -3.03 -9.40
C GLY A 70 13.15 -1.53 -9.28
N ALA A 71 12.28 -1.12 -8.37
CA ALA A 71 11.96 0.28 -8.11
C ALA A 71 12.55 0.71 -6.75
N SER A 72 13.47 1.68 -6.77
CA SER A 72 14.23 2.14 -5.59
C SER A 72 13.37 2.89 -4.56
N LEU A 73 13.59 2.61 -3.28
CA LEU A 73 12.87 3.18 -2.13
C LEU A 73 13.14 4.67 -1.85
N ASP A 74 14.18 5.26 -2.44
CA ASP A 74 14.61 6.63 -2.13
C ASP A 74 13.57 7.71 -2.51
N CYS A 75 12.59 7.36 -3.35
CA CYS A 75 11.49 8.26 -3.73
C CYS A 75 10.16 8.01 -2.99
N GLU A 76 9.97 6.83 -2.37
CA GLU A 76 8.66 6.44 -1.79
C GLU A 76 8.61 6.59 -0.26
N SER A 77 9.75 6.56 0.44
CA SER A 77 9.81 6.67 1.90
C SER A 77 9.59 8.09 2.45
N ALA A 78 9.71 9.13 1.62
CA ALA A 78 9.64 10.52 2.06
C ALA A 78 8.20 11.09 2.13
N HIS A 79 7.22 10.34 1.62
CA HIS A 79 5.83 10.78 1.59
C HIS A 79 5.00 9.97 2.60
N GLU A 80 4.54 10.63 3.68
CA GLU A 80 3.38 10.15 4.45
C GLU A 80 2.07 10.40 3.66
N GLY A 81 2.04 10.01 2.38
CA GLY A 81 0.82 10.06 1.57
C GLY A 81 -0.16 8.97 2.02
N SER A 82 -1.46 9.22 1.83
CA SER A 82 -2.46 8.17 2.05
C SER A 82 -2.14 6.97 1.13
N ILE A 83 -2.27 5.75 1.66
CA ILE A 83 -2.07 4.50 0.90
C ILE A 83 -2.89 4.49 -0.40
N ASP A 84 -4.05 5.15 -0.40
CA ASP A 84 -4.92 5.25 -1.57
C ASP A 84 -4.32 6.11 -2.69
N GLU A 85 -3.55 7.15 -2.34
CA GLU A 85 -2.85 8.01 -3.30
C GLU A 85 -1.62 7.30 -3.90
N GLU A 86 -0.88 6.56 -3.07
CA GLU A 86 0.21 5.70 -3.55
C GLU A 86 -0.30 4.62 -4.51
N PHE A 87 -1.43 4.00 -4.18
CA PHE A 87 -2.02 2.98 -5.02
C PHE A 87 -2.52 3.54 -6.36
N ALA A 88 -3.12 4.74 -6.36
CA ALA A 88 -3.53 5.42 -7.58
C ALA A 88 -2.33 5.77 -8.49
N ARG A 89 -1.24 6.27 -7.90
CA ARG A 89 0.02 6.54 -8.62
C ARG A 89 0.61 5.26 -9.23
N TYR A 90 0.65 4.18 -8.46
CA TYR A 90 1.12 2.89 -8.93
C TYR A 90 0.31 2.36 -10.13
N GLN A 91 -1.03 2.44 -10.10
CA GLN A 91 -1.85 2.03 -11.25
C GLN A 91 -1.61 2.87 -12.50
N ALA A 92 -1.37 4.18 -12.34
CA ALA A 92 -1.02 5.04 -13.47
C ALA A 92 0.35 4.65 -14.05
N ASP A 93 1.33 4.34 -13.19
CA ASP A 93 2.67 3.94 -13.62
C ASP A 93 2.68 2.58 -14.33
N GLN A 94 1.93 1.59 -13.83
CA GLN A 94 1.81 0.28 -14.49
C GLN A 94 1.17 0.41 -15.88
N ARG A 95 0.06 1.15 -16.01
CA ARG A 95 -0.57 1.39 -17.31
C ARG A 95 0.38 2.08 -18.30
N ARG A 96 1.22 2.99 -17.82
CA ARG A 96 2.23 3.64 -18.67
C ARG A 96 3.27 2.63 -19.16
N ARG A 97 3.80 1.77 -18.28
CA ARG A 97 4.80 0.75 -18.64
C ARG A 97 4.22 -0.31 -19.58
N GLU A 98 2.99 -0.76 -19.34
CA GLU A 98 2.28 -1.66 -20.24
C GLU A 98 2.12 -1.04 -21.63
N LYS A 99 1.75 0.24 -21.69
CA LYS A 99 1.65 0.96 -22.96
C LYS A 99 3.00 1.04 -23.69
N THR A 100 4.10 1.33 -22.98
CA THR A 100 5.44 1.36 -23.58
C THR A 100 5.92 -0.02 -24.03
N LEU A 101 5.59 -1.09 -23.29
CA LEU A 101 5.89 -2.47 -23.68
C LEU A 101 5.09 -2.89 -24.92
N VAL A 102 3.83 -2.49 -25.03
CA VAL A 102 3.00 -2.70 -26.21
C VAL A 102 3.56 -1.92 -27.40
N GLU A 103 3.91 -0.65 -27.23
CA GLU A 103 4.53 0.18 -28.29
C GLU A 103 5.87 -0.40 -28.77
N ALA A 104 6.71 -0.90 -27.86
CA ALA A 104 7.98 -1.56 -28.20
C ALA A 104 7.78 -2.90 -28.92
N ALA A 105 6.73 -3.66 -28.56
CA ALA A 105 6.39 -4.90 -29.25
C ALA A 105 5.82 -4.67 -30.66
N TRP A 106 5.25 -3.48 -30.92
CA TRP A 106 4.61 -3.14 -32.20
C TRP A 106 5.53 -2.36 -33.17
N CYS A 107 6.67 -1.83 -32.71
CA CYS A 107 7.64 -1.11 -33.54
C CYS A 107 9.08 -1.67 -33.39
N PRO A 108 9.43 -2.79 -34.07
CA PRO A 108 10.80 -3.26 -34.14
C PRO A 108 11.57 -2.49 -35.22
N SER A 109 12.15 -1.34 -34.87
CA SER A 109 13.11 -0.63 -35.73
C SER A 109 14.27 -0.16 -34.86
N ARG A 110 15.55 -0.47 -35.10
CA ARG A 110 16.30 -0.89 -36.30
C ARG A 110 17.50 -1.70 -35.81
N THR A 111 17.83 -2.83 -36.43
CA THR A 111 19.12 -3.52 -36.21
C THR A 111 20.27 -2.58 -36.59
N PRO A 112 21.32 -2.42 -35.74
CA PRO A 112 22.54 -1.74 -36.17
C PRO A 112 23.25 -2.64 -37.18
N SER A 113 23.51 -2.10 -38.38
CA SER A 113 24.30 -2.78 -39.42
C SER A 113 25.75 -2.96 -38.94
N SER A 114 26.23 -4.20 -38.98
CA SER A 114 27.60 -4.62 -38.61
C SER A 114 28.64 -4.29 -39.70
N HIS A 115 28.55 -3.13 -40.33
CA HIS A 115 29.57 -2.63 -41.24
C HIS A 115 29.85 -1.20 -40.86
N ASP A 116 30.91 -1.00 -40.07
CA ASP A 116 31.85 0.13 -40.12
C ASP A 116 32.69 0.12 -38.83
N LEU A 117 33.76 -0.68 -38.84
CA LEU A 117 34.93 -0.43 -38.01
C LEU A 117 36.14 -0.36 -38.95
N PRO A 118 36.78 0.82 -39.09
CA PRO A 118 38.09 0.92 -39.72
C PRO A 118 39.20 0.32 -38.85
#